data_AF-A0A535KFM3-F1
#
_entry.id   AF-A0A535KFM3-F1
#
_cell.length_a   1.000
_cell.length_b   1.000
_cell.length_c   1.000
_cell.angle_alpha   90.00
_cell.angle_beta   90.00
_cell.angle_gamma   90.00
#
_symmetry.space_group_name_H-M   'P 1'
#
loop_
_entity.id
_entity.type
_entity.pdbx_description
1 polymer ?
#
loop_
_entity_poly.entity_id
_entity_poly.type
_entity_poly.pdbx_seq_one_letter_code
_entity_poly.pdbx_strand_id
1 'polypeptide(L)'
;MTDAEPPAWAQDGFQAKGTPWPVPWAFGTHNTTVAFVFSRVLVAGNGPRMDGTYNKVRFVAKADYPNGYMNVAIEARLLGQSQPFVTFTNAGSAGDFPKSGCWTFRLSWRDHGQPQVSTINLEVLPAGTRP
;
A
#
# COMPACT_ATOMS: atom_id res chain seq x y z
N MET A 1 10.41 -5.38 0.90
CA MET A 1 9.15 -6.13 1.13
C MET A 1 9.50 -7.48 1.72
N THR A 2 8.57 -8.12 2.41
CA THR A 2 8.73 -9.47 3.01
C THR A 2 7.44 -10.28 2.85
N ASP A 3 7.57 -11.60 2.97
CA ASP A 3 6.51 -12.59 3.06
C ASP A 3 6.43 -13.23 4.46
N ALA A 4 7.14 -12.68 5.45
CA ALA A 4 6.97 -13.06 6.84
C ALA A 4 5.56 -12.71 7.35
N GLU A 5 5.17 -13.26 8.49
CA GLU A 5 3.92 -12.87 9.15
C GLU A 5 3.91 -11.36 9.51
N PRO A 6 2.89 -10.59 9.11
CA PRO A 6 2.73 -9.18 9.47
C PRO A 6 2.26 -9.03 10.92
N PRO A 7 2.36 -7.83 11.52
CA PRO A 7 1.87 -7.60 12.88
C PRO A 7 0.40 -7.94 13.04
N ALA A 8 0.04 -8.50 14.21
CA ALA A 8 -1.32 -8.92 14.52
C ALA A 8 -2.39 -7.85 14.21
N TRP A 9 -2.11 -6.57 14.53
CA TRP A 9 -3.03 -5.46 14.28
C TRP A 9 -3.31 -5.18 12.78
N ALA A 10 -2.50 -5.72 11.87
CA ALA A 10 -2.65 -5.55 10.42
C ALA A 10 -3.25 -6.79 9.72
N GLN A 11 -3.52 -7.87 10.47
CA GLN A 11 -3.94 -9.16 9.90
C GLN A 11 -5.44 -9.26 9.60
N ASP A 12 -6.24 -8.28 10.01
CA ASP A 12 -7.68 -8.35 9.86
C ASP A 12 -8.14 -8.42 8.39
N GLY A 13 -9.02 -9.40 8.13
CA GLY A 13 -9.53 -9.72 6.81
C GLY A 13 -8.74 -10.80 6.04
N PHE A 14 -7.62 -11.31 6.57
CA PHE A 14 -6.94 -12.48 6.01
C PHE A 14 -7.46 -13.77 6.63
N GLN A 15 -7.78 -14.76 5.79
CA GLN A 15 -8.21 -16.10 6.25
C GLN A 15 -7.03 -17.03 6.54
N ALA A 16 -5.97 -16.96 5.74
CA ALA A 16 -4.75 -17.72 5.96
C ALA A 16 -3.79 -16.91 6.84
N LYS A 17 -3.29 -17.53 7.92
CA LYS A 17 -2.30 -16.96 8.84
C LYS A 17 -1.06 -17.85 8.90
N GLY A 18 0.11 -17.25 9.10
CA GLY A 18 1.40 -17.93 9.17
C GLY A 18 2.37 -17.58 8.04
N THR A 19 3.56 -18.20 8.06
CA THR A 19 4.63 -17.96 7.08
C THR A 19 4.71 -19.12 6.08
N PRO A 20 4.81 -18.86 4.76
CA PRO A 20 4.82 -17.54 4.13
C PRO A 20 3.42 -16.90 4.12
N TRP A 21 3.36 -15.59 4.33
CA TRP A 21 2.14 -14.80 4.20
C TRP A 21 1.71 -14.77 2.73
N PRO A 22 0.40 -14.86 2.40
CA PRO A 22 -0.06 -15.06 1.03
C PRO A 22 0.25 -13.90 0.06
N VAL A 23 0.55 -12.70 0.58
CA VAL A 23 0.90 -11.53 -0.22
C VAL A 23 2.12 -10.81 0.36
N PRO A 24 3.08 -10.35 -0.47
CA PRO A 24 4.19 -9.54 0.02
C PRO A 24 3.70 -8.25 0.65
N TRP A 25 4.43 -7.78 1.66
CA TRP A 25 4.09 -6.52 2.31
C TRP A 25 5.32 -5.73 2.77
N ALA A 26 5.09 -4.46 3.13
CA ALA A 26 6.12 -3.57 3.66
C ALA A 26 5.58 -2.71 4.80
N PHE A 27 6.44 -2.40 5.76
CA PHE A 27 6.16 -1.37 6.76
C PHE A 27 6.33 0.03 6.20
N GLY A 28 5.55 0.95 6.76
CA GLY A 28 5.90 2.37 6.74
C GLY A 28 6.77 2.77 7.91
N THR A 29 7.17 4.04 7.91
CA THR A 29 7.92 4.65 9.01
C THR A 29 7.27 4.38 10.36
N HIS A 30 8.10 4.14 11.38
CA HIS A 30 7.68 3.84 12.76
C HIS A 30 6.84 2.56 12.93
N ASN A 31 6.74 1.70 11.92
CA ASN A 31 5.97 0.46 11.95
C ASN A 31 4.48 0.68 12.29
N THR A 32 3.94 1.86 11.96
CA THR A 32 2.54 2.23 12.23
C THR A 32 1.64 2.05 11.01
N THR A 33 2.19 1.66 9.86
CA THR A 33 1.42 1.35 8.66
C THR A 33 2.01 0.15 7.92
N VAL A 34 1.17 -0.56 7.19
CA VAL A 34 1.55 -1.68 6.33
C VAL A 34 0.95 -1.48 4.94
N ALA A 35 1.72 -1.81 3.90
CA ALA A 35 1.22 -1.96 2.54
C ALA A 35 1.29 -3.43 2.13
N PHE A 36 0.14 -4.04 1.84
CA PHE A 36 0.04 -5.38 1.27
C PHE A 36 -0.08 -5.30 -0.25
N VAL A 37 0.80 -5.98 -0.97
CA VAL A 37 0.87 -5.97 -2.44
C VAL A 37 0.24 -7.26 -2.98
N PHE A 38 -1.05 -7.22 -3.26
CA PHE A 38 -1.84 -8.37 -3.73
C PHE A 38 -1.40 -8.92 -5.07
N SER A 39 -0.69 -8.08 -5.81
CA SER A 39 -0.26 -8.32 -7.16
C SER A 39 1.19 -8.84 -7.23
N ARG A 40 1.77 -9.18 -6.07
CA ARG A 40 3.15 -9.64 -5.78
C ARG A 40 4.28 -8.67 -6.16
N VAL A 41 4.12 -7.95 -7.27
CA VAL A 41 4.94 -6.82 -7.71
C VAL A 41 4.02 -5.75 -8.26
N LEU A 42 4.51 -4.51 -8.36
CA LEU A 42 3.81 -3.43 -9.04
C LEU A 42 4.43 -3.20 -10.42
N VAL A 43 3.61 -2.92 -11.42
CA VAL A 43 4.02 -2.73 -12.82
C VAL A 43 3.37 -1.47 -13.35
N ALA A 44 4.12 -0.65 -14.08
CA ALA A 44 3.62 0.60 -14.63
C ALA A 44 2.58 0.36 -15.73
N GLY A 45 1.61 1.27 -15.82
CA GLY A 45 0.51 1.23 -16.78
C GLY A 45 -0.86 1.19 -16.12
N ASN A 46 -1.89 1.22 -16.96
CA ASN A 46 -3.27 1.01 -16.53
C ASN A 46 -3.56 -0.49 -16.46
N GLY A 47 -4.37 -0.91 -15.50
CA GLY A 47 -4.86 -2.28 -15.47
C GLY A 47 -5.85 -2.61 -16.61
N PRO A 48 -6.05 -3.90 -16.92
CA PRO A 48 -5.30 -5.06 -16.41
C PRO A 48 -3.90 -5.16 -17.02
N ARG A 49 -3.00 -5.82 -16.31
CA ARG A 49 -1.66 -6.20 -16.79
C ARG A 49 -1.75 -7.32 -17.84
N MET A 50 -0.62 -7.66 -18.46
CA MET A 50 -0.55 -8.72 -19.48
C MET A 50 -0.98 -10.10 -18.94
N ASP A 51 -0.66 -10.44 -17.69
CA ASP A 51 -1.16 -11.63 -16.99
C ASP A 51 -2.64 -11.56 -16.55
N GLY A 52 -3.37 -10.49 -16.89
CA GLY A 52 -4.75 -10.28 -16.47
C GLY A 52 -4.91 -9.83 -15.02
N THR A 53 -3.82 -9.66 -14.27
CA THR A 53 -3.88 -9.15 -12.89
C THR A 53 -3.95 -7.63 -12.86
N TYR A 54 -4.33 -7.06 -11.72
CA TYR A 54 -4.32 -5.60 -11.51
C TYR A 54 -3.24 -5.23 -10.51
N ASN A 55 -2.66 -4.04 -10.66
CA ASN A 55 -1.98 -3.41 -9.53
C ASN A 55 -2.99 -3.29 -8.40
N LYS A 56 -2.63 -3.80 -7.23
CA LYS A 56 -3.45 -3.62 -6.04
C LYS A 56 -2.57 -3.60 -4.81
N VAL A 57 -2.59 -2.47 -4.13
CA VAL A 57 -1.97 -2.28 -2.83
C VAL A 57 -3.09 -2.01 -1.84
N ARG A 58 -3.14 -2.75 -0.72
CA ARG A 58 -3.95 -2.40 0.44
C ARG A 58 -3.04 -1.74 1.46
N PHE A 59 -3.38 -0.53 1.85
CA PHE A 59 -2.75 0.18 2.95
C PHE A 59 -3.53 -0.08 4.23
N VAL A 60 -2.81 -0.24 5.33
CA VAL A 60 -3.38 -0.40 6.68
C VAL A 60 -2.63 0.54 7.60
N ALA A 61 -3.35 1.28 8.43
CA ALA A 61 -2.76 2.08 9.49
C ALA A 61 -3.05 1.45 10.84
N LYS A 62 -2.14 1.64 11.79
CA LYS A 62 -2.37 1.29 13.19
C LYS A 62 -3.21 2.40 13.80
N ALA A 63 -4.48 2.11 14.04
CA ALA A 63 -5.43 3.00 14.68
C ALA A 63 -6.63 2.20 15.19
N ASP A 64 -7.39 2.82 16.08
CA ASP A 64 -8.74 2.38 16.39
C ASP A 64 -9.69 2.74 15.23
N TYR A 65 -10.48 1.77 14.80
CA TYR A 65 -11.50 1.92 13.75
C TYR A 65 -12.91 1.68 14.32
N PRO A 66 -13.53 2.65 15.02
CA PRO A 66 -14.77 2.44 15.78
C PRO A 66 -15.95 1.97 14.92
N ASN A 67 -15.96 2.35 13.64
CA ASN A 67 -16.99 1.99 12.66
C ASN A 67 -16.50 0.93 11.66
N GLY A 68 -15.32 0.33 11.88
CA GLY A 68 -14.68 -0.61 10.97
C GLY A 68 -14.15 0.00 9.67
N TYR A 69 -14.31 1.32 9.46
CA TYR A 69 -13.85 1.99 8.24
C TYR A 69 -12.50 2.65 8.46
N MET A 70 -11.57 2.32 7.56
CA MET A 70 -10.26 2.95 7.52
C MET A 70 -10.35 4.32 6.86
N ASN A 71 -10.27 5.38 7.67
CA ASN A 71 -10.19 6.75 7.19
C ASN A 71 -8.72 7.20 7.11
N VAL A 72 -8.07 6.83 6.00
CA VAL A 72 -6.70 7.21 5.68
C VAL A 72 -6.72 8.03 4.39
N ALA A 73 -6.00 9.16 4.41
CA ALA A 73 -5.64 9.89 3.21
C ALA A 73 -4.26 9.44 2.74
N ILE A 74 -4.11 9.23 1.44
CA ILE A 74 -2.88 8.70 0.84
C ILE A 74 -2.45 9.65 -0.28
N GLU A 75 -1.26 10.20 -0.15
CA GLU A 75 -0.58 10.95 -1.22
C GLU A 75 0.52 10.08 -1.82
N ALA A 76 0.42 9.78 -3.11
CA ALA A 76 1.43 9.03 -3.84
C ALA A 76 2.30 9.97 -4.67
N ARG A 77 3.63 9.89 -4.48
CA ARG A 77 4.63 10.70 -5.16
C ARG A 77 5.64 9.80 -5.84
N LEU A 78 5.96 10.07 -7.11
CA LEU A 78 7.10 9.45 -7.76
C LEU A 78 8.38 10.15 -7.29
N LEU A 79 9.45 9.38 -7.07
CA LEU A 79 10.75 9.92 -6.65
C LEU A 79 11.19 11.06 -7.59
N GLY A 80 11.62 12.18 -7.00
CA GLY A 80 12.04 13.38 -7.72
C GLY A 80 10.89 14.33 -8.11
N GLN A 81 9.63 13.99 -7.85
CA GLN A 81 8.50 14.90 -8.02
C GLN A 81 8.18 15.65 -6.72
N SER A 82 7.95 16.96 -6.82
CA SER A 82 7.59 17.81 -5.67
C SER A 82 6.09 17.75 -5.32
N GLN A 83 5.24 17.49 -6.30
CA GLN A 83 3.78 17.38 -6.12
C GLN A 83 3.32 15.92 -6.09
N PRO A 84 2.24 15.61 -5.33
CA PRO A 84 1.59 14.30 -5.38
C PRO A 84 1.06 14.05 -6.80
N PHE A 85 1.33 12.85 -7.28
CA PHE A 85 0.84 12.39 -8.56
C PHE A 85 -0.61 11.91 -8.44
N VAL A 86 -0.95 11.23 -7.34
CA VAL A 86 -2.33 10.82 -7.01
C VAL A 86 -2.59 11.06 -5.52
N THR A 87 -3.82 11.47 -5.22
CA THR A 87 -4.34 11.53 -3.85
C THR A 87 -5.57 10.62 -3.76
N PHE A 88 -5.58 9.75 -2.76
CA PHE A 88 -6.72 8.90 -2.42
C PHE A 88 -7.28 9.32 -1.06
N THR A 89 -8.57 9.63 -1.00
CA THR A 89 -9.27 10.00 0.24
C THR A 89 -10.18 8.87 0.70
N ASN A 90 -10.28 8.67 2.01
CA ASN A 90 -11.07 7.58 2.61
C ASN A 90 -10.75 6.20 2.00
N ALA A 91 -9.48 5.98 1.64
CA ALA A 91 -9.07 4.84 0.82
C ALA A 91 -8.13 3.93 1.60
N GLY A 92 -8.45 2.64 1.61
CA GLY A 92 -7.54 1.59 2.06
C GLY A 92 -6.74 0.95 0.93
N SER A 93 -6.90 1.41 -0.32
CA SER A 93 -6.24 0.77 -1.47
C SER A 93 -5.96 1.70 -2.65
N ALA A 94 -4.94 1.38 -3.43
CA ALA A 94 -4.59 2.01 -4.71
C ALA A 94 -4.28 0.95 -5.78
N GLY A 95 -4.50 1.27 -7.06
CA GLY A 95 -4.48 0.25 -8.11
C GLY A 95 -4.06 0.64 -9.52
N ASP A 96 -3.59 1.86 -9.79
CA ASP A 96 -2.99 2.22 -11.07
C ASP A 96 -1.74 3.07 -10.84
N PHE A 97 -0.64 2.72 -11.53
CA PHE A 97 0.64 3.41 -11.43
C PHE A 97 1.13 3.72 -12.84
N PRO A 98 0.90 4.93 -13.37
CA PRO A 98 1.16 5.20 -14.79
C PRO A 98 2.64 5.28 -15.14
N LYS A 99 3.53 5.36 -14.15
CA LYS A 99 4.98 5.47 -14.34
C LYS A 99 5.72 4.46 -13.47
N SER A 100 6.80 3.91 -14.01
CA SER A 100 7.73 3.08 -13.25
C SER A 100 8.67 3.94 -12.41
N GLY A 101 9.26 3.33 -11.38
CA GLY A 101 10.21 3.94 -10.47
C GLY A 101 9.84 3.73 -9.01
N CYS A 102 10.55 4.42 -8.12
CA CYS A 102 10.26 4.40 -6.69
C CYS A 102 9.12 5.36 -6.37
N TRP A 103 8.05 4.83 -5.78
CA TRP A 103 6.91 5.59 -5.32
C TRP A 103 6.91 5.71 -3.80
N THR A 104 6.73 6.93 -3.32
CA THR A 104 6.59 7.28 -1.91
C THR A 104 5.12 7.56 -1.64
N PHE A 105 4.53 6.77 -0.73
CA PHE A 105 3.17 6.93 -0.25
C PHE A 105 3.21 7.57 1.11
N ARG A 106 2.70 8.79 1.23
CA ARG A 106 2.50 9.47 2.51
C ARG A 106 1.06 9.24 2.95
N LEU A 107 0.91 8.51 4.04
CA LEU A 107 -0.36 8.20 4.66
C LEU A 107 -0.59 9.18 5.81
N SER A 108 -1.80 9.71 5.94
CA SER A 108 -2.24 10.49 7.09
C SER A 108 -3.60 10.01 7.58
N TRP A 109 -3.72 9.87 8.90
CA TRP A 109 -4.92 9.41 9.57
C TRP A 109 -5.02 10.01 10.97
N ARG A 110 -6.07 9.65 11.72
CA ARG A 110 -6.18 9.99 13.14
C ARG A 110 -6.19 8.72 13.97
N ASP A 111 -5.45 8.75 15.07
CA ASP A 111 -5.46 7.71 16.09
C ASP A 111 -5.75 8.37 17.44
N HIS A 112 -6.79 7.92 18.15
CA HIS A 112 -7.31 8.58 19.35
C HIS A 112 -7.49 10.11 19.21
N GLY A 113 -7.95 10.56 18.03
CA GLY A 113 -8.11 11.98 17.70
C GLY A 113 -6.82 12.72 17.36
N GLN A 114 -5.64 12.12 17.56
CA GLN A 114 -4.34 12.71 17.24
C GLN A 114 -3.96 12.47 15.78
N PRO A 115 -3.45 13.49 15.06
CA PRO A 115 -2.99 13.32 13.69
C PRO A 115 -1.75 12.43 13.64
N GLN A 116 -1.78 11.45 12.75
CA GLN A 116 -0.67 10.53 12.48
C GLN A 116 -0.24 10.64 11.03
N VAL A 117 1.04 10.40 10.78
CA VAL A 117 1.64 10.35 9.45
C VAL A 117 2.62 9.20 9.37
N SER A 118 2.64 8.51 8.22
CA SER A 118 3.67 7.54 7.90
C SER A 118 3.99 7.54 6.42
N THR A 119 5.19 7.09 6.07
CA THR A 119 5.65 6.97 4.70
C THR A 119 6.03 5.53 4.37
N ILE A 120 5.54 5.04 3.24
CA ILE A 120 5.90 3.74 2.66
C ILE A 120 6.52 3.98 1.28
N ASN A 121 7.62 3.30 0.98
CA ASN A 121 8.23 3.32 -0.35
C ASN A 121 8.02 1.98 -1.04
N LEU A 122 7.47 2.00 -2.26
CA LEU A 122 7.30 0.81 -3.09
C LEU A 122 7.92 1.05 -4.47
N GLU A 123 8.50 0.02 -5.05
CA GLU A 123 9.00 0.06 -6.43
C GLU A 123 7.90 -0.37 -7.39
N VAL A 124 7.74 0.39 -8.48
CA VAL A 124 6.88 0.05 -9.62
C VAL A 124 7.78 -0.25 -10.81
N LEU A 125 7.73 -1.48 -11.30
CA LEU A 125 8.54 -1.94 -12.41
C LEU A 125 8.05 -1.35 -13.75
N PRO A 126 8.89 -1.26 -14.79
CA PRO A 126 8.46 -0.90 -16.15
C PRO A 126 7.31 -1.78 -16.66
N ALA A 127 6.49 -1.23 -17.56
CA ALA A 127 5.49 -2.03 -18.26
C ALA A 127 6.16 -3.20 -18.98
N GLY A 128 5.57 -4.40 -18.89
CA GLY A 128 6.11 -5.59 -19.54
C GLY A 128 7.21 -6.35 -18.79
N THR A 129 7.58 -5.93 -17.58
CA THR A 129 8.64 -6.59 -16.78
C THR A 129 8.27 -7.99 -16.28
N ARG A 130 6.99 -8.38 -16.37
CA ARG A 130 6.52 -9.74 -16.15
C ARG A 130 5.48 -10.11 -17.22
N PRO A 131 5.37 -11.42 -17.59
CA PRO A 131 4.43 -11.91 -18.59
C PRO A 131 2.99 -11.53 -18.28
#